data_AF-A0A067REI3-F1
#
_entry.id   AF-A0A067REI3-F1
#
_cell.length_a   1.000
_cell.length_b   1.000
_cell.length_c   1.000
_cell.angle_alpha   90.00
_cell.angle_beta   90.00
_cell.angle_gamma   90.00
#
_symmetry.space_group_name_H-M   'P 1'
#
loop_
_entity.id
_entity.type
_entity.pdbx_description
1 polymer ?
#
loop_
_entity_poly.entity_id
_entity_poly.type
_entity_poly.pdbx_seq_one_letter_code
_entity_poly.pdbx_strand_id
1 'polypeptide(L)'
;MPFSSLCIYSAAMYENNGSEMDSRAQVKPKLLCKDLAPQVVPDCTPEVEVGEYFLLKSEERLSKKKPEWDWPPLSPATELVAAYRDLEVANRNLNEKWAKGKEKQEQMDKEWDELRENEKHLRESFTRFNKFLQVNREKRERAESKIQEEKAVQKQRKKETVQLQEKLEGFIQIKKTLEEHVNKHKIYEDFLDNVVGNTVFRYETLSASLMELTDQQWSNLATLENAYNHTVRLTEEKSQLMLGLSNRISDLQSHYDQAKAETFRWETALSHIEDINAEKHIEINEVRTSCWNMYRDICRRKNMPVKTAERDVEQQLIHIKHTIQALKKIVHIVRQRAILDTASNI
;
A
#
# COMPACT_ATOMS: atom_id res chain seq x y z
N MET A 1 -44.87 -12.41 24.48
CA MET A 1 -45.41 -12.84 25.78
C MET A 1 -46.86 -13.25 25.58
N PRO A 2 -47.23 -14.49 25.94
CA PRO A 2 -48.60 -14.96 25.89
C PRO A 2 -49.28 -14.72 27.25
N PHE A 3 -50.57 -14.36 27.24
CA PHE A 3 -51.49 -14.80 28.28
C PHE A 3 -52.85 -15.04 27.62
N SER A 4 -53.12 -16.32 27.40
CA SER A 4 -54.44 -16.91 27.22
C SER A 4 -55.10 -17.09 28.58
N SER A 5 -56.38 -16.77 28.71
CA SER A 5 -57.36 -17.42 29.62
C SER A 5 -58.71 -16.71 29.47
N LEU A 6 -59.67 -17.30 28.77
CA LEU A 6 -60.87 -17.96 29.35
C LEU A 6 -61.81 -17.01 30.12
N CYS A 7 -63.04 -16.81 29.61
CA CYS A 7 -64.22 -17.51 30.12
C CYS A 7 -65.51 -17.07 29.40
N ILE A 8 -66.36 -18.07 29.17
CA ILE A 8 -67.66 -18.06 28.51
C ILE A 8 -68.72 -18.36 29.59
N TYR A 9 -69.86 -17.65 29.54
CA TYR A 9 -71.22 -17.94 30.06
C TYR A 9 -71.48 -18.29 31.54
N SER A 10 -72.34 -17.49 32.18
CA SER A 10 -73.69 -17.85 32.74
C SER A 10 -74.38 -16.53 33.15
N ALA A 11 -75.61 -16.16 32.79
CA ALA A 11 -76.93 -16.79 32.87
C ALA A 11 -77.45 -17.01 34.30
N ALA A 12 -78.68 -16.54 34.52
CA ALA A 12 -79.58 -16.69 35.68
C ALA A 12 -79.61 -15.53 36.70
N MET A 13 -80.50 -14.59 36.37
CA MET A 13 -81.30 -13.78 37.28
C MET A 13 -82.01 -14.67 38.30
N TYR A 14 -81.86 -14.40 39.60
CA TYR A 14 -82.86 -14.75 40.61
C TYR A 14 -82.84 -13.73 41.76
N GLU A 15 -83.97 -13.02 41.83
CA GLU A 15 -84.76 -12.69 43.02
C GLU A 15 -84.25 -11.77 44.16
N ASN A 16 -85.25 -10.98 44.58
CA ASN A 16 -85.53 -10.44 45.91
C ASN A 16 -84.86 -9.14 46.32
N ASN A 17 -85.64 -8.06 46.20
CA ASN A 17 -85.78 -7.05 47.25
C ASN A 17 -87.19 -6.45 47.19
N GLY A 18 -88.08 -6.99 48.03
CA GLY A 18 -89.34 -6.37 48.42
C GLY A 18 -89.28 -6.11 49.93
N SER A 19 -89.25 -4.83 50.30
CA SER A 19 -89.31 -4.31 51.66
C SER A 19 -90.51 -3.38 51.72
N GLU A 20 -91.53 -3.69 52.53
CA GLU A 20 -92.14 -2.85 53.61
C GLU A 20 -93.66 -3.14 53.58
N MET A 21 -94.49 -3.12 54.62
CA MET A 21 -94.44 -2.67 56.01
C MET A 21 -95.51 -3.43 56.84
N ASP A 22 -95.15 -3.70 58.08
CA ASP A 22 -95.83 -3.41 59.35
C ASP A 22 -97.36 -3.47 59.60
N SER A 23 -97.64 -3.94 60.82
CA SER A 23 -98.72 -3.57 61.74
C SER A 23 -100.15 -4.12 61.56
N ARG A 24 -100.47 -5.16 62.36
CA ARG A 24 -101.84 -5.41 62.84
C ARG A 24 -101.84 -5.74 64.34
N ALA A 25 -101.91 -4.69 65.15
CA ALA A 25 -102.32 -4.79 66.54
C ALA A 25 -103.86 -4.82 66.59
N GLN A 26 -104.45 -5.83 67.23
CA GLN A 26 -105.80 -5.72 67.77
C GLN A 26 -105.84 -6.26 69.21
N VAL A 27 -106.30 -5.36 70.06
CA VAL A 27 -106.48 -5.41 71.50
C VAL A 27 -107.94 -5.84 71.79
N LYS A 28 -108.15 -6.82 72.68
CA LYS A 28 -109.43 -7.10 73.41
C LYS A 28 -109.76 -5.92 74.36
N PRO A 29 -110.92 -5.74 75.05
CA PRO A 29 -112.01 -6.68 75.37
C PRO A 29 -113.46 -6.09 75.45
N LYS A 30 -114.49 -6.94 75.69
CA LYS A 30 -115.39 -6.96 76.89
C LYS A 30 -116.68 -7.79 76.66
N LEU A 31 -117.06 -8.53 77.70
CA LEU A 31 -118.26 -9.37 77.85
C LEU A 31 -119.52 -8.55 78.16
N LEU A 32 -120.72 -9.09 77.82
CA LEU A 32 -121.88 -9.13 78.72
C LEU A 32 -122.89 -10.22 78.28
N CYS A 33 -123.41 -10.96 79.27
CA CYS A 33 -124.27 -12.15 79.21
C CYS A 33 -125.79 -11.79 79.15
N LYS A 34 -126.65 -12.71 78.66
CA LYS A 34 -128.03 -12.96 79.16
C LYS A 34 -128.70 -14.21 78.51
N ASP A 35 -128.83 -15.24 79.35
CA ASP A 35 -129.94 -16.18 79.65
C ASP A 35 -130.57 -17.13 78.59
N LEU A 36 -130.68 -18.41 78.98
CA LEU A 36 -131.22 -19.58 78.27
C LEU A 36 -132.73 -19.82 78.54
N ALA A 37 -133.39 -20.57 77.65
CA ALA A 37 -134.60 -21.38 77.94
C ALA A 37 -134.55 -22.74 77.17
N PRO A 38 -135.20 -23.83 77.66
CA PRO A 38 -134.86 -25.22 77.31
C PRO A 38 -135.66 -25.86 76.15
N GLN A 39 -135.09 -26.95 75.60
CA GLN A 39 -135.51 -27.78 74.46
C GLN A 39 -136.84 -28.55 74.62
N VAL A 40 -137.48 -28.88 73.49
CA VAL A 40 -138.26 -30.13 73.29
C VAL A 40 -138.09 -30.61 71.84
N VAL A 41 -137.76 -31.89 71.65
CA VAL A 41 -137.67 -32.61 70.37
C VAL A 41 -138.93 -33.47 70.20
N PRO A 42 -139.66 -33.41 69.07
CA PRO A 42 -140.68 -34.40 68.74
C PRO A 42 -140.19 -35.42 67.70
N ASP A 43 -140.43 -36.71 67.99
CA ASP A 43 -140.14 -37.86 67.11
C ASP A 43 -140.97 -37.82 65.82
N CYS A 44 -140.32 -37.98 64.64
CA CYS A 44 -140.76 -38.77 63.47
C CYS A 44 -139.78 -38.65 62.26
N THR A 45 -139.22 -39.79 61.84
CA THR A 45 -138.60 -40.19 60.53
C THR A 45 -137.74 -39.19 59.71
N PRO A 46 -136.45 -39.51 59.41
CA PRO A 46 -135.43 -38.58 58.90
C PRO A 46 -135.49 -38.19 57.41
N GLU A 47 -136.38 -38.76 56.59
CA GLU A 47 -136.38 -38.50 55.13
C GLU A 47 -137.14 -37.21 54.73
N VAL A 48 -138.14 -36.78 55.53
CA VAL A 48 -138.87 -35.51 55.31
C VAL A 48 -138.06 -34.31 55.82
N GLU A 49 -137.23 -34.53 56.84
CA GLU A 49 -136.50 -33.48 57.56
C GLU A 49 -135.35 -32.88 56.75
N VAL A 50 -134.72 -33.63 55.84
CA VAL A 50 -133.69 -33.08 54.94
C VAL A 50 -134.33 -32.11 53.94
N GLY A 51 -135.52 -32.42 53.42
CA GLY A 51 -136.28 -31.55 52.53
C GLY A 51 -136.73 -30.26 53.22
N GLU A 52 -137.25 -30.37 54.44
CA GLU A 52 -137.63 -29.18 55.24
C GLU A 52 -136.41 -28.40 55.72
N TYR A 53 -135.30 -29.04 56.04
CA TYR A 53 -134.04 -28.37 56.39
C TYR A 53 -133.50 -27.54 55.21
N PHE A 54 -133.56 -28.05 53.97
CA PHE A 54 -133.13 -27.28 52.81
C PHE A 54 -134.10 -26.13 52.49
N LEU A 55 -135.41 -26.31 52.68
CA LEU A 55 -136.38 -25.22 52.56
C LEU A 55 -136.15 -24.14 53.63
N LEU A 56 -136.03 -24.51 54.91
CA LEU A 56 -135.74 -23.57 55.99
C LEU A 56 -134.40 -22.86 55.79
N LYS A 57 -133.34 -23.57 55.38
CA LYS A 57 -132.02 -22.97 55.16
C LYS A 57 -131.98 -22.07 53.91
N SER A 58 -132.84 -22.33 52.93
CA SER A 58 -133.05 -21.43 51.80
C SER A 58 -133.86 -20.19 52.20
N GLU A 59 -134.87 -20.33 53.08
CA GLU A 59 -135.62 -19.21 53.64
C GLU A 59 -134.79 -18.38 54.64
N GLU A 60 -133.84 -18.99 55.35
CA GLU A 60 -132.92 -18.29 56.27
C GLU A 60 -131.89 -17.43 55.51
N ARG A 61 -131.47 -17.89 54.32
CA ARG A 61 -130.64 -17.11 53.38
C ARG A 61 -131.44 -16.04 52.65
N LEU A 62 -132.73 -16.28 52.43
CA LEU A 62 -133.70 -15.25 52.07
C LEU A 62 -134.09 -14.45 53.31
N SER A 63 -133.08 -13.84 53.95
CA SER A 63 -133.29 -12.89 55.06
C SER A 63 -134.45 -11.97 54.68
N LYS A 64 -135.57 -12.13 55.40
CA LYS A 64 -136.80 -11.35 55.29
C LYS A 64 -136.48 -9.91 55.65
N LYS A 65 -135.80 -9.21 54.75
CA LYS A 65 -135.84 -7.75 54.69
C LYS A 65 -137.29 -7.43 54.41
N LYS A 66 -138.02 -7.09 55.47
CA LYS A 66 -139.35 -6.52 55.35
C LYS A 66 -139.28 -5.41 54.31
N PRO A 67 -140.19 -5.39 53.33
CA PRO A 67 -140.29 -4.30 52.37
C PRO A 67 -140.32 -2.96 53.11
N GLU A 68 -139.71 -1.92 52.55
CA GLU A 68 -139.57 -0.59 53.18
C GLU A 68 -140.87 -0.01 53.74
N TRP A 69 -142.03 -0.40 53.19
CA TRP A 69 -143.34 0.08 53.62
C TRP A 69 -143.82 -0.48 54.97
N ASP A 70 -143.17 -1.52 55.49
CA ASP A 70 -143.61 -2.28 56.67
C ASP A 70 -142.81 -1.94 57.95
N TRP A 71 -142.02 -0.86 57.88
CA TRP A 71 -141.39 -0.23 59.05
C TRP A 71 -142.36 0.79 59.67
N PRO A 72 -142.61 0.74 60.99
CA PRO A 72 -143.47 1.72 61.66
C PRO A 72 -142.90 3.14 61.43
N PRO A 73 -143.73 4.11 61.01
CA PRO A 73 -143.25 5.41 60.53
C PRO A 73 -142.39 6.08 61.61
N LEU A 74 -141.12 6.31 61.29
CA LEU A 74 -140.21 7.04 62.16
C LEU A 74 -140.73 8.48 62.28
N SER A 75 -140.54 9.12 63.44
CA SER A 75 -140.86 10.55 63.58
C SER A 75 -140.06 11.36 62.55
N PRO A 76 -140.62 12.43 61.94
CA PRO A 76 -139.90 13.26 60.96
C PRO A 76 -138.53 13.77 61.45
N ALA A 77 -138.36 13.95 62.78
CA ALA A 77 -137.08 14.31 63.38
C ALA A 77 -136.03 13.18 63.28
N THR A 78 -136.45 11.92 63.44
CA THR A 78 -135.57 10.75 63.31
C THR A 78 -135.21 10.44 61.86
N GLU A 79 -136.11 10.69 60.89
CA GLU A 79 -135.81 10.58 59.46
C GLU A 79 -134.79 11.63 59.01
N LEU A 80 -134.94 12.87 59.47
CA LEU A 80 -133.94 13.93 59.20
C LEU A 80 -132.56 13.54 59.75
N VAL A 81 -132.49 13.03 60.98
CA VAL A 81 -131.22 12.59 61.57
C VAL A 81 -130.62 11.39 60.82
N ALA A 82 -131.44 10.45 60.34
CA ALA A 82 -130.98 9.35 59.50
C ALA A 82 -130.45 9.86 58.15
N ALA A 83 -131.18 10.75 57.47
CA ALA A 83 -130.76 11.36 56.22
C ALA A 83 -129.47 12.20 56.37
N TYR A 84 -129.30 12.92 57.47
CA TYR A 84 -128.05 13.64 57.77
C TYR A 84 -126.87 12.69 58.00
N ARG A 85 -127.08 11.57 58.70
CA ARG A 85 -126.05 10.53 58.86
C ARG A 85 -125.70 9.88 57.53
N ASP A 86 -126.68 9.60 56.70
CA ASP A 86 -126.47 9.05 55.36
C ASP A 86 -125.74 10.04 54.47
N LEU A 87 -126.06 11.34 54.55
CA LEU A 87 -125.32 12.41 53.88
C LEU A 87 -123.88 12.48 54.38
N GLU A 88 -123.64 12.44 55.70
CA GLU A 88 -122.28 12.45 56.25
C GLU A 88 -121.48 11.21 55.84
N VAL A 89 -122.10 10.03 55.82
CA VAL A 89 -121.46 8.79 55.36
C VAL A 89 -121.17 8.87 53.86
N ALA A 90 -122.11 9.37 53.06
CA ALA A 90 -121.91 9.60 51.64
C ALA A 90 -120.80 10.63 51.38
N ASN A 91 -120.75 11.72 52.14
CA ASN A 91 -119.74 12.77 52.02
C ASN A 91 -118.36 12.27 52.46
N ARG A 92 -118.28 11.47 53.53
CA ARG A 92 -117.05 10.77 53.93
C ARG A 92 -116.55 9.83 52.83
N ASN A 93 -117.44 8.99 52.28
CA ASN A 93 -117.12 8.09 51.17
C ASN A 93 -116.67 8.85 49.92
N LEU A 94 -117.27 10.00 49.64
CA LEU A 94 -116.94 10.86 48.50
C LEU A 94 -115.57 11.52 48.71
N ASN A 95 -115.28 12.04 49.89
CA ASN A 95 -113.96 12.57 50.25
C ASN A 95 -112.87 11.50 50.20
N GLU A 96 -113.15 10.28 50.67
CA GLU A 96 -112.22 9.15 50.53
C GLU A 96 -111.97 8.78 49.06
N LYS A 97 -113.01 8.79 48.23
CA LYS A 97 -112.88 8.56 46.78
C LYS A 97 -112.09 9.67 46.11
N TRP A 98 -112.27 10.93 46.51
CA TRP A 98 -111.48 12.06 46.01
C TRP A 98 -110.03 11.98 46.45
N ALA A 99 -109.75 11.66 47.72
CA ALA A 99 -108.39 11.46 48.22
C ALA A 99 -107.68 10.32 47.46
N LYS A 100 -108.35 9.17 47.30
CA LYS A 100 -107.85 8.03 46.51
C LYS A 100 -107.68 8.39 45.03
N GLY A 101 -108.56 9.23 44.48
CA GLY A 101 -108.47 9.71 43.10
C GLY A 101 -107.27 10.63 42.90
N LYS A 102 -107.02 11.54 43.85
CA LYS A 102 -105.88 12.45 43.85
C LYS A 102 -104.56 11.70 43.99
N GLU A 103 -104.49 10.74 44.92
CA GLU A 103 -103.31 9.88 45.09
C GLU A 103 -102.98 9.10 43.82
N LYS A 104 -104.00 8.51 43.16
CA LYS A 104 -103.82 7.83 41.87
C LYS A 104 -103.37 8.77 40.76
N GLN A 105 -103.88 10.00 40.74
CA GLN A 105 -103.45 11.00 39.76
C GLN A 105 -101.99 11.38 39.99
N GLU A 106 -101.57 11.61 41.23
CA GLU A 106 -100.17 11.89 41.57
C GLU A 106 -99.24 10.72 41.26
N GLN A 107 -99.67 9.47 41.48
CA GLN A 107 -98.92 8.27 41.08
C GLN A 107 -98.80 8.19 39.56
N MET A 108 -99.91 8.39 38.84
CA MET A 108 -99.92 8.39 37.39
C MET A 108 -99.05 9.52 36.81
N ASP A 109 -99.09 10.71 37.38
CA ASP A 109 -98.27 11.84 36.95
C ASP A 109 -96.77 11.55 37.17
N LYS A 110 -96.39 10.91 38.29
CA LYS A 110 -95.02 10.43 38.52
C LYS A 110 -94.60 9.36 37.50
N GLU A 111 -95.45 8.37 37.24
CA GLU A 111 -95.18 7.35 36.22
C GLU A 111 -95.00 7.97 34.83
N TRP A 112 -95.81 8.99 34.49
CA TRP A 112 -95.67 9.75 33.25
C TRP A 112 -94.37 10.55 33.19
N ASP A 113 -93.93 11.17 34.28
CA ASP A 113 -92.65 11.87 34.35
C ASP A 113 -91.46 10.91 34.24
N GLU A 114 -91.51 9.76 34.91
CA GLU A 114 -90.48 8.72 34.80
C GLU A 114 -90.41 8.16 33.37
N LEU A 115 -91.55 7.93 32.72
CA LEU A 115 -91.61 7.53 31.31
C LEU A 115 -90.97 8.58 30.39
N ARG A 116 -91.22 9.88 30.64
CA ARG A 116 -90.60 10.98 29.86
C ARG A 116 -89.09 11.03 30.03
N GLU A 117 -88.59 10.91 31.26
CA GLU A 117 -87.14 10.90 31.51
C GLU A 117 -86.47 9.65 30.93
N ASN A 118 -87.10 8.47 31.04
CA ASN A 118 -86.62 7.26 30.41
C ASN A 118 -86.55 7.38 28.88
N GLU A 119 -87.58 7.97 28.26
CA GLU A 119 -87.57 8.25 26.82
C GLU A 119 -86.41 9.19 26.45
N LYS A 120 -86.22 10.28 27.19
CA LYS A 120 -85.14 11.23 26.96
C LYS A 120 -83.77 10.58 27.12
N HIS A 121 -83.56 9.79 28.16
CA HIS A 121 -82.33 9.02 28.38
C HIS A 121 -82.07 8.04 27.22
N LEU A 122 -83.11 7.38 26.72
CA LEU A 122 -82.99 6.47 25.59
C LEU A 122 -82.60 7.23 24.31
N ARG A 123 -83.23 8.38 24.03
CA ARG A 123 -82.89 9.25 22.89
C ARG A 123 -81.45 9.77 22.96
N GLU A 124 -80.99 10.18 24.14
CA GLU A 124 -79.59 10.58 24.35
C GLU A 124 -78.64 9.40 24.15
N SER A 125 -78.98 8.23 24.68
CA SER A 125 -78.19 7.00 24.52
C SER A 125 -78.08 6.60 23.04
N PHE A 126 -79.18 6.67 22.28
CA PHE A 126 -79.16 6.45 20.83
C PHE A 126 -78.27 7.44 20.10
N THR A 127 -78.34 8.72 20.49
CA THR A 127 -77.48 9.76 19.89
C THR A 127 -76.00 9.50 20.18
N ARG A 128 -75.66 9.12 21.42
CA ARG A 128 -74.28 8.76 21.81
C ARG A 128 -73.81 7.50 21.09
N PHE A 129 -74.65 6.49 20.97
CA PHE A 129 -74.35 5.24 20.26
C PHE A 129 -74.12 5.49 18.77
N ASN A 130 -74.97 6.30 18.12
CA ASN A 130 -74.80 6.66 16.72
C ASN A 130 -73.48 7.42 16.49
N LYS A 131 -73.18 8.42 17.33
CA LYS A 131 -71.87 9.11 17.30
C LYS A 131 -70.70 8.13 17.49
N PHE A 132 -70.82 7.18 18.42
CA PHE A 132 -69.79 6.16 18.66
C PHE A 132 -69.58 5.24 17.44
N LEU A 133 -70.66 4.83 16.77
CA LEU A 133 -70.59 4.05 15.54
C LEU A 133 -69.92 4.83 14.41
N GLN A 134 -70.28 6.10 14.23
CA GLN A 134 -69.66 6.97 13.22
C GLN A 134 -68.14 7.12 13.47
N VAL A 135 -67.74 7.45 14.69
CA VAL A 135 -66.31 7.58 15.04
C VAL A 135 -65.56 6.26 14.89
N ASN A 136 -66.18 5.12 15.22
CA ASN A 136 -65.56 3.81 14.99
C ASN A 136 -65.38 3.51 13.50
N ARG A 137 -66.39 3.83 12.68
CA ARG A 137 -66.30 3.69 11.23
C ARG A 137 -65.16 4.53 10.66
N GLU A 138 -65.06 5.80 11.04
CA GLU A 138 -63.96 6.68 10.61
C GLU A 138 -62.59 6.21 11.11
N LYS A 139 -62.50 5.62 12.31
CA LYS A 139 -61.26 5.02 12.82
C LYS A 139 -60.86 3.78 12.01
N ARG A 140 -61.83 2.92 11.66
CA ARG A 140 -61.58 1.75 10.81
C ARG A 140 -61.13 2.18 9.42
N GLU A 141 -61.83 3.13 8.80
CA GLU A 141 -61.48 3.64 7.49
C GLU A 141 -60.08 4.27 7.47
N ARG A 142 -59.74 5.10 8.46
CA ARG A 142 -58.36 5.64 8.59
C ARG A 142 -57.32 4.55 8.82
N ALA A 143 -57.62 3.52 9.61
CA ALA A 143 -56.71 2.41 9.82
C ALA A 143 -56.51 1.61 8.53
N GLU A 144 -57.59 1.34 7.79
CA GLU A 144 -57.56 0.65 6.50
C GLU A 144 -56.78 1.44 5.45
N SER A 145 -57.00 2.76 5.32
CA SER A 145 -56.22 3.62 4.41
C SER A 145 -54.73 3.59 4.77
N LYS A 146 -54.36 3.73 6.05
CA LYS A 146 -52.96 3.63 6.48
C LYS A 146 -52.35 2.27 6.20
N ILE A 147 -53.10 1.18 6.40
CA ILE A 147 -52.64 -0.17 6.07
C ILE A 147 -52.38 -0.30 4.57
N GLN A 148 -53.24 0.28 3.73
CA GLN A 148 -53.05 0.25 2.27
C GLN A 148 -51.83 1.07 1.84
N GLU A 149 -51.65 2.28 2.39
CA GLU A 149 -50.47 3.12 2.14
C GLU A 149 -49.17 2.40 2.54
N GLU A 150 -49.11 1.84 3.75
CA GLU A 150 -47.94 1.10 4.24
C GLU A 150 -47.66 -0.15 3.39
N LYS A 151 -48.71 -0.88 2.96
CA LYS A 151 -48.56 -2.00 2.03
C LYS A 151 -47.99 -1.57 0.68
N ALA A 152 -48.40 -0.42 0.16
CA ALA A 152 -47.87 0.13 -1.08
C ALA A 152 -46.39 0.50 -0.95
N VAL A 153 -46.02 1.20 0.13
CA VAL A 153 -44.62 1.54 0.45
C VAL A 153 -43.78 0.28 0.62
N GLN A 154 -44.27 -0.72 1.34
CA GLN A 154 -43.56 -1.99 1.53
C GLN A 154 -43.34 -2.72 0.21
N LYS A 155 -44.34 -2.72 -0.69
CA LYS A 155 -44.20 -3.32 -2.03
C LYS A 155 -43.14 -2.59 -2.85
N GLN A 156 -43.10 -1.26 -2.78
CA GLN A 156 -42.10 -0.46 -3.49
C GLN A 156 -40.68 -0.74 -2.96
N ARG A 157 -40.48 -0.70 -1.64
CA ARG A 157 -39.17 -1.01 -1.04
C ARG A 157 -38.70 -2.43 -1.32
N LYS A 158 -39.62 -3.41 -1.35
CA LYS A 158 -39.29 -4.80 -1.73
C LYS A 158 -38.79 -4.87 -3.17
N LYS A 159 -39.43 -4.17 -4.11
CA LYS A 159 -38.94 -4.09 -5.50
C LYS A 159 -37.54 -3.46 -5.57
N GLU A 160 -37.31 -2.37 -4.84
CA GLU A 160 -36.00 -1.71 -4.78
C GLU A 160 -34.93 -2.62 -4.20
N THR A 161 -35.26 -3.38 -3.14
CA THR A 161 -34.33 -4.36 -2.55
C THR A 161 -33.93 -5.44 -3.55
N VAL A 162 -34.90 -5.97 -4.31
CA VAL A 162 -34.63 -6.97 -5.36
C VAL A 162 -33.76 -6.37 -6.47
N GLN A 163 -34.07 -5.16 -6.95
CA GLN A 163 -33.25 -4.49 -7.97
C GLN A 163 -31.81 -4.23 -7.50
N LEU A 164 -31.62 -3.88 -6.23
CA LEU A 164 -30.29 -3.69 -5.65
C LEU A 164 -29.54 -5.01 -5.50
N GLN A 165 -30.23 -6.10 -5.15
CA GLN A 165 -29.63 -7.44 -5.10
C GLN A 165 -29.17 -7.89 -6.50
N GLU A 166 -29.99 -7.68 -7.54
CA GLU A 166 -29.61 -7.99 -8.92
C GLU A 166 -28.37 -7.19 -9.37
N LYS A 167 -28.31 -5.90 -9.05
CA LYS A 167 -27.14 -5.06 -9.33
C LYS A 167 -25.89 -5.55 -8.60
N LEU A 168 -26.03 -5.92 -7.33
CA LEU A 168 -24.93 -6.45 -6.52
C LEU A 168 -24.38 -7.74 -7.13
N GLU A 169 -25.25 -8.66 -7.54
CA GLU A 169 -24.86 -9.91 -8.21
C GLU A 169 -24.13 -9.60 -9.53
N GLY A 170 -24.63 -8.63 -10.31
CA GLY A 170 -23.96 -8.14 -11.51
C GLY A 170 -22.53 -7.63 -11.22
N PHE A 171 -22.34 -6.83 -10.17
CA PHE A 171 -21.01 -6.36 -9.77
C PHE A 171 -20.10 -7.47 -9.28
N ILE A 172 -20.62 -8.47 -8.56
CA ILE A 172 -19.85 -9.64 -8.13
C ILE A 172 -19.35 -10.41 -9.36
N GLN A 173 -20.19 -10.58 -10.38
CA GLN A 173 -19.78 -11.26 -11.60
C GLN A 173 -18.71 -10.48 -12.37
N ILE A 174 -18.86 -9.15 -12.48
CA ILE A 174 -17.85 -8.28 -13.10
C ILE A 174 -16.53 -8.34 -12.32
N LYS A 175 -16.58 -8.34 -10.99
CA LYS A 175 -15.39 -8.47 -10.15
C LYS A 175 -14.67 -9.79 -10.44
N LYS A 176 -15.40 -10.91 -10.49
CA LYS A 176 -14.82 -12.23 -10.80
C LYS A 176 -14.15 -12.26 -12.17
N THR A 177 -14.82 -11.74 -13.21
CA THR A 177 -14.21 -11.70 -14.55
C THR A 177 -12.96 -10.84 -14.58
N LEU A 178 -12.97 -9.70 -13.89
CA LEU A 178 -11.79 -8.84 -13.79
C LEU A 178 -10.65 -9.52 -13.02
N GLU A 179 -10.94 -10.20 -11.91
CA GLU A 179 -9.95 -10.98 -11.15
C GLU A 179 -9.34 -12.11 -12.00
N GLU A 180 -10.15 -12.79 -12.81
CA GLU A 180 -9.65 -13.78 -13.78
C GLU A 180 -8.74 -13.13 -14.83
N HIS A 181 -9.09 -11.95 -15.34
CA HIS A 181 -8.23 -11.21 -16.26
C HIS A 181 -6.91 -10.79 -15.59
N VAL A 182 -6.95 -10.25 -14.38
CA VAL A 182 -5.73 -9.86 -13.64
C VAL A 182 -4.84 -11.08 -13.41
N ASN A 183 -5.41 -12.21 -12.97
CA ASN A 183 -4.65 -13.44 -12.76
C ASN A 183 -4.00 -13.98 -14.05
N LYS A 184 -4.67 -13.84 -15.21
CA LYS A 184 -4.07 -14.18 -16.51
C LYS A 184 -2.88 -13.28 -16.83
N HIS A 185 -2.97 -11.98 -16.51
CA HIS A 185 -1.91 -11.03 -16.81
C HIS A 185 -0.74 -11.07 -15.82
N LYS A 186 -0.98 -11.54 -14.59
CA LYS A 186 0.05 -11.69 -13.55
C LYS A 186 1.25 -12.52 -14.01
N ILE A 187 1.01 -13.54 -14.84
CA ILE A 187 2.09 -14.37 -15.41
C ILE A 187 3.06 -13.52 -16.24
N TYR A 188 2.54 -12.54 -16.99
CA TYR A 188 3.38 -11.63 -17.78
C TYR A 188 4.12 -10.63 -16.90
N GLU A 189 3.50 -10.15 -15.83
CA GLU A 189 4.15 -9.29 -14.83
C GLU A 189 5.33 -10.03 -14.18
N ASP A 190 5.10 -11.23 -13.65
CA ASP A 190 6.15 -12.07 -13.05
C ASP A 190 7.26 -12.39 -14.07
N PHE A 191 6.90 -12.65 -15.33
CA PHE A 191 7.89 -12.86 -16.39
C PHE A 191 8.72 -11.61 -16.68
N LEU A 192 8.06 -10.45 -16.81
CA LEU A 192 8.73 -9.18 -17.08
C LEU A 192 9.64 -8.79 -15.91
N ASP A 193 9.21 -8.94 -14.67
CA ASP A 193 10.05 -8.68 -13.49
C ASP A 193 11.28 -9.58 -13.47
N ASN A 194 11.12 -10.87 -13.81
CA ASN A 194 12.25 -11.79 -13.90
C ASN A 194 13.21 -11.43 -15.05
N VAL A 195 12.70 -11.05 -16.22
CA VAL A 195 13.54 -10.70 -17.38
C VAL A 195 14.22 -9.36 -17.17
N VAL A 196 13.50 -8.35 -16.69
CA VAL A 196 14.06 -7.03 -16.38
C VAL A 196 15.08 -7.16 -15.25
N GLY A 197 14.76 -7.88 -14.17
CA GLY A 197 15.69 -8.15 -13.08
C GLY A 197 16.97 -8.84 -13.57
N ASN A 198 16.85 -9.90 -14.38
CA ASN A 198 18.02 -10.60 -14.93
C ASN A 198 18.84 -9.75 -15.91
N THR A 199 18.18 -8.97 -16.77
CA THR A 199 18.89 -8.11 -17.73
C THR A 199 19.62 -6.98 -17.02
N VAL A 200 18.96 -6.30 -16.09
CA VAL A 200 19.59 -5.25 -15.25
C VAL A 200 20.78 -5.84 -14.49
N PHE A 201 20.62 -6.99 -13.84
CA PHE A 201 21.72 -7.64 -13.13
C PHE A 201 22.91 -7.99 -14.05
N ARG A 202 22.65 -8.47 -15.28
CA ARG A 202 23.71 -8.70 -16.27
C ARG A 202 24.38 -7.41 -16.72
N TYR A 203 23.62 -6.33 -16.92
CA TYR A 203 24.19 -5.03 -17.27
C TYR A 203 25.05 -4.47 -16.14
N GLU A 204 24.61 -4.57 -14.89
CA GLU A 204 25.40 -4.16 -13.72
C GLU A 204 26.69 -4.96 -13.62
N THR A 205 26.60 -6.29 -13.77
CA THR A 205 27.79 -7.16 -13.75
C THR A 205 28.75 -6.82 -14.88
N LEU A 206 28.24 -6.65 -16.11
CA LEU A 206 29.05 -6.27 -17.27
C LEU A 206 29.68 -4.89 -17.09
N SER A 207 28.94 -3.93 -16.57
CA SER A 207 29.45 -2.58 -16.29
C SER A 207 30.57 -2.61 -15.24
N ALA A 208 30.42 -3.42 -14.18
CA ALA A 208 31.46 -3.61 -13.19
C ALA A 208 32.72 -4.25 -13.80
N SER A 209 32.58 -5.29 -14.63
CA SER A 209 33.71 -5.89 -15.34
C SER A 209 34.37 -4.94 -16.34
N LEU A 210 33.59 -4.11 -17.04
CA LEU A 210 34.13 -3.09 -17.94
C LEU A 210 34.94 -2.04 -17.18
N MET A 211 34.47 -1.62 -16.00
CA MET A 211 35.20 -0.70 -15.13
C MET A 211 36.53 -1.31 -14.67
N GLU A 212 36.50 -2.57 -14.19
CA GLU A 212 37.72 -3.28 -13.78
C GLU A 212 38.72 -3.45 -14.94
N LEU A 213 38.25 -3.84 -16.13
CA LEU A 213 39.09 -3.95 -17.33
C LEU A 213 39.72 -2.61 -17.71
N THR A 214 38.96 -1.52 -17.59
CA THR A 214 39.45 -0.16 -17.88
C THR A 214 40.54 0.23 -16.89
N ASP A 215 40.35 -0.03 -15.59
CA ASP A 215 41.34 0.24 -14.56
C ASP A 215 42.62 -0.59 -14.77
N GLN A 216 42.48 -1.87 -15.12
CA GLN A 216 43.60 -2.73 -15.49
C GLN A 216 44.33 -2.20 -16.73
N GLN A 217 43.59 -1.74 -17.75
CA GLN A 217 44.19 -1.15 -18.94
C GLN A 217 44.98 0.12 -18.62
N TRP A 218 44.46 1.01 -17.76
CA TRP A 218 45.20 2.20 -17.32
C TRP A 218 46.48 1.85 -16.56
N SER A 219 46.42 0.88 -15.66
CA SER A 219 47.60 0.38 -14.93
C SER A 219 48.65 -0.21 -15.89
N ASN A 220 48.22 -0.99 -16.88
CA ASN A 220 49.09 -1.56 -17.90
C ASN A 220 49.74 -0.48 -18.78
N LEU A 221 48.97 0.55 -19.18
CA LEU A 221 49.52 1.68 -19.93
C LEU A 221 50.54 2.47 -19.11
N ALA A 222 50.27 2.71 -17.83
CA ALA A 222 51.21 3.40 -16.95
C ALA A 222 52.51 2.59 -16.75
N THR A 223 52.43 1.26 -16.60
CA THR A 223 53.62 0.42 -16.50
C THR A 223 54.40 0.36 -17.82
N LEU A 224 53.72 0.32 -18.96
CA LEU A 224 54.35 0.37 -20.30
C LEU A 224 55.05 1.71 -20.51
N GLU A 225 54.38 2.83 -20.21
CA GLU A 225 54.97 4.17 -20.32
C GLU A 225 56.20 4.32 -19.43
N ASN A 226 56.16 3.82 -18.19
CA ASN A 226 57.33 3.81 -17.31
C ASN A 226 58.48 2.97 -17.89
N ALA A 227 58.20 1.77 -18.42
CA ALA A 227 59.21 0.93 -19.05
C ALA A 227 59.80 1.58 -20.31
N TYR A 228 58.96 2.23 -21.12
CA TYR A 228 59.38 2.97 -22.31
C TYR A 228 60.27 4.15 -21.95
N ASN A 229 59.85 4.98 -20.99
CA ASN A 229 60.67 6.10 -20.51
C ASN A 229 62.00 5.62 -19.93
N HIS A 230 62.01 4.46 -19.25
CA HIS A 230 63.24 3.85 -18.75
C HIS A 230 64.18 3.43 -19.89
N THR A 231 63.67 2.79 -20.95
CA THR A 231 64.49 2.36 -22.09
C THR A 231 65.01 3.54 -22.90
N VAL A 232 64.19 4.59 -23.11
CA VAL A 232 64.62 5.83 -23.76
C VAL A 232 65.74 6.48 -22.95
N ARG A 233 65.56 6.64 -21.64
CA ARG A 233 66.60 7.20 -20.76
C ARG A 233 67.89 6.39 -20.81
N LEU A 234 67.82 5.06 -20.70
CA LEU A 234 69.00 4.21 -20.83
C LEU A 234 69.67 4.36 -22.21
N THR A 235 68.89 4.48 -23.27
CA THR A 235 69.42 4.66 -24.63
C THR A 235 70.13 6.00 -24.78
N GLU A 236 69.57 7.08 -24.23
CA GLU A 236 70.21 8.40 -24.19
C GLU A 236 71.52 8.36 -23.38
N GLU A 237 71.50 7.78 -22.18
CA GLU A 237 72.69 7.61 -21.33
C GLU A 237 73.79 6.80 -22.05
N LYS A 238 73.43 5.70 -22.73
CA LYS A 238 74.39 4.90 -23.50
C LYS A 238 74.87 5.60 -24.77
N SER A 239 74.00 6.34 -25.47
CA SER A 239 74.38 7.15 -26.63
C SER A 239 75.39 8.23 -26.25
N GLN A 240 75.17 8.92 -25.13
CA GLN A 240 76.12 9.92 -24.60
C GLN A 240 77.48 9.28 -24.28
N LEU A 241 77.50 8.09 -23.66
CA LEU A 241 78.75 7.35 -23.41
C LEU A 241 79.44 6.93 -24.72
N MET A 242 78.70 6.44 -25.70
CA MET A 242 79.25 6.08 -27.02
C MET A 242 79.85 7.29 -27.73
N LEU A 243 79.21 8.46 -27.69
CA LEU A 243 79.75 9.70 -28.21
C LEU A 243 81.03 10.11 -27.46
N GLY A 244 81.04 10.02 -26.13
CA GLY A 244 82.24 10.28 -25.32
C GLY A 244 83.42 9.36 -25.66
N LEU A 245 83.16 8.07 -25.82
CA LEU A 245 84.19 7.09 -26.24
C LEU A 245 84.64 7.32 -27.68
N SER A 246 83.73 7.65 -28.60
CA SER A 246 84.06 7.95 -30.00
C SER A 246 84.94 9.19 -30.12
N ASN A 247 84.66 10.23 -29.34
CA ASN A 247 85.52 11.41 -29.23
C ASN A 247 86.90 11.00 -28.71
N ARG A 248 86.97 10.18 -27.65
CA ARG A 248 88.26 9.72 -27.09
C ARG A 248 89.07 8.87 -28.08
N ILE A 249 88.41 8.00 -28.84
CA ILE A 249 89.05 7.21 -29.91
C ILE A 249 89.61 8.16 -30.98
N SER A 250 88.83 9.15 -31.39
CA SER A 250 89.25 10.15 -32.38
C SER A 250 90.46 10.96 -31.90
N ASP A 251 90.48 11.36 -30.62
CA ASP A 251 91.63 12.02 -30.00
C ASP A 251 92.88 11.12 -30.01
N LEU A 252 92.73 9.86 -29.58
CA LEU A 252 93.84 8.89 -29.56
C LEU A 252 94.37 8.63 -30.97
N GLN A 253 93.48 8.50 -31.95
CA GLN A 253 93.85 8.27 -33.34
C GLN A 253 94.58 9.48 -33.91
N SER A 254 94.13 10.70 -33.62
CA SER A 254 94.84 11.93 -34.00
C SER A 254 96.25 11.99 -33.40
N HIS A 255 96.41 11.66 -32.11
CA HIS A 255 97.73 11.58 -31.48
C HIS A 255 98.61 10.49 -32.09
N TYR A 256 98.04 9.32 -32.40
CA TYR A 256 98.76 8.24 -33.05
C TYR A 256 99.23 8.64 -34.46
N ASP A 257 98.35 9.24 -35.26
CA ASP A 257 98.67 9.71 -36.61
C ASP A 257 99.73 10.81 -36.59
N GLN A 258 99.68 11.72 -35.60
CA GLN A 258 100.73 12.72 -35.39
C GLN A 258 102.07 12.07 -35.06
N ALA A 259 102.12 11.16 -34.08
CA ALA A 259 103.35 10.46 -33.71
C ALA A 259 103.91 9.66 -34.89
N LYS A 260 103.05 8.96 -35.64
CA LYS A 260 103.42 8.21 -36.85
C LYS A 260 103.98 9.12 -37.94
N ALA A 261 103.38 10.30 -38.16
CA ALA A 261 103.90 11.28 -39.12
C ALA A 261 105.28 11.81 -38.70
N GLU A 262 105.51 12.02 -37.41
CA GLU A 262 106.83 12.38 -36.88
C GLU A 262 107.85 11.26 -37.08
N THR A 263 107.50 10.01 -36.78
CA THR A 263 108.36 8.84 -37.05
C THR A 263 108.71 8.74 -38.53
N PHE A 264 107.72 8.85 -39.43
CA PHE A 264 107.96 8.79 -40.87
C PHE A 264 108.88 9.92 -41.37
N ARG A 265 108.77 11.13 -40.80
CA ARG A 265 109.71 12.24 -41.11
C ARG A 265 111.14 11.89 -40.70
N TRP A 266 111.32 11.32 -39.51
CA TRP A 266 112.64 10.91 -39.03
C TRP A 266 113.19 9.72 -39.80
N GLU A 267 112.38 8.74 -40.16
CA GLU A 267 112.76 7.62 -41.03
C GLU A 267 113.20 8.11 -42.41
N THR A 268 112.46 9.06 -43.00
CA THR A 268 112.85 9.66 -44.29
C THR A 268 114.17 10.41 -44.19
N ALA A 269 114.36 11.20 -43.13
CA ALA A 269 115.61 11.91 -42.88
C ALA A 269 116.77 10.93 -42.65
N LEU A 270 116.55 9.85 -41.90
CA LEU A 270 117.52 8.80 -41.66
C LEU A 270 117.90 8.08 -42.96
N SER A 271 116.91 7.66 -43.76
CA SER A 271 117.15 7.03 -45.07
C SER A 271 117.95 7.96 -45.98
N HIS A 272 117.68 9.27 -45.99
CA HIS A 272 118.45 10.22 -46.76
C HIS A 272 119.92 10.32 -46.29
N ILE A 273 120.15 10.30 -44.97
CA ILE A 273 121.50 10.27 -44.39
C ILE A 273 122.20 8.95 -44.75
N GLU A 274 121.50 7.83 -44.67
CA GLU A 274 122.02 6.51 -45.07
C GLU A 274 122.40 6.47 -46.54
N ASP A 275 121.58 7.03 -47.43
CA ASP A 275 121.85 7.14 -48.87
C ASP A 275 123.10 8.00 -49.14
N ILE A 276 123.19 9.20 -48.51
CA ILE A 276 124.38 10.06 -48.61
C ILE A 276 125.62 9.33 -48.09
N ASN A 277 125.51 8.63 -46.96
CA ASN A 277 126.62 7.89 -46.39
C ASN A 277 127.04 6.73 -47.29
N ALA A 278 126.10 6.02 -47.91
CA ALA A 278 126.39 4.98 -48.89
C ALA A 278 127.11 5.55 -50.13
N GLU A 279 126.65 6.68 -50.67
CA GLU A 279 127.30 7.39 -51.78
C GLU A 279 128.73 7.81 -51.42
N LYS A 280 128.92 8.43 -50.25
CA LYS A 280 130.25 8.82 -49.76
C LYS A 280 131.16 7.63 -49.48
N HIS A 281 130.62 6.52 -48.98
CA HIS A 281 131.36 5.28 -48.83
C HIS A 281 131.82 4.72 -50.18
N ILE A 282 131.00 4.80 -51.23
CA ILE A 282 131.39 4.42 -52.59
C ILE A 282 132.51 5.32 -53.10
N GLU A 283 132.37 6.66 -53.01
CA GLU A 283 133.43 7.60 -53.41
C GLU A 283 134.77 7.32 -52.70
N ILE A 284 134.74 7.11 -51.38
CA ILE A 284 135.93 6.77 -50.59
C ILE A 284 136.56 5.46 -51.08
N ASN A 285 135.74 4.45 -51.37
CA ASN A 285 136.21 3.16 -51.90
C ASN A 285 136.79 3.30 -53.31
N GLU A 286 136.21 4.13 -54.18
CA GLU A 286 136.73 4.42 -55.52
C GLU A 286 138.08 5.16 -55.47
N VAL A 287 138.19 6.20 -54.63
CA VAL A 287 139.46 6.93 -54.41
C VAL A 287 140.53 5.99 -53.89
N ARG A 288 140.18 5.15 -52.91
CA ARG A 288 141.09 4.15 -52.35
C ARG A 288 141.53 3.12 -53.40
N THR A 289 140.61 2.62 -54.21
CA THR A 289 140.91 1.69 -55.30
C THR A 289 141.79 2.34 -56.37
N SER A 290 141.55 3.61 -56.69
CA SER A 290 142.36 4.39 -57.64
C SER A 290 143.78 4.62 -57.12
N CYS A 291 143.93 5.00 -55.85
CA CYS A 291 145.24 5.11 -55.20
C CYS A 291 146.00 3.78 -55.23
N TRP A 292 145.31 2.68 -54.90
CA TRP A 292 145.89 1.34 -54.95
C TRP A 292 146.32 0.95 -56.36
N ASN A 293 145.48 1.20 -57.37
CA ASN A 293 145.81 0.94 -58.77
C ASN A 293 147.02 1.74 -59.23
N MET A 294 147.08 3.02 -58.89
CA MET A 294 148.18 3.91 -59.27
C MET A 294 149.49 3.50 -58.58
N TYR A 295 149.44 3.13 -57.29
CA TYR A 295 150.59 2.57 -56.56
C TYR A 295 151.07 1.26 -57.21
N ARG A 296 150.15 0.35 -57.53
CA ARG A 296 150.46 -0.93 -58.19
C ARG A 296 151.10 -0.72 -59.57
N ASP A 297 150.61 0.24 -60.35
CA ASP A 297 151.18 0.58 -61.66
C ASP A 297 152.59 1.20 -61.52
N ILE A 298 152.83 2.04 -60.51
CA ILE A 298 154.16 2.57 -60.22
C ILE A 298 155.12 1.47 -59.77
N CYS A 299 154.67 0.55 -58.91
CA CYS A 299 155.44 -0.62 -58.51
C CYS A 299 155.80 -1.50 -59.71
N ARG A 300 154.85 -1.75 -60.63
CA ARG A 300 155.10 -2.45 -61.91
C ARG A 300 156.13 -1.70 -62.77
N ARG A 301 155.97 -0.39 -62.98
CA ARG A 301 156.89 0.41 -63.82
C ARG A 301 158.31 0.51 -63.25
N LYS A 302 158.46 0.48 -61.93
CA LYS A 302 159.77 0.52 -61.26
C LYS A 302 160.35 -0.87 -60.97
N ASN A 303 159.70 -1.96 -61.38
CA ASN A 303 160.07 -3.35 -61.03
C ASN A 303 160.33 -3.54 -59.52
N MET A 304 159.48 -2.93 -58.67
CA MET A 304 159.56 -3.10 -57.20
C MET A 304 158.41 -3.97 -56.70
N PRO A 305 158.63 -4.87 -55.72
CA PRO A 305 157.55 -5.60 -55.09
C PRO A 305 156.63 -4.63 -54.32
N VAL A 306 155.33 -4.91 -54.32
CA VAL A 306 154.31 -4.15 -53.58
C VAL A 306 154.58 -4.34 -52.08
N LYS A 307 155.03 -3.29 -51.37
CA LYS A 307 155.43 -3.37 -49.94
C LYS A 307 154.35 -2.89 -48.96
N THR A 308 153.31 -2.22 -49.45
CA THR A 308 152.27 -1.58 -48.63
C THR A 308 150.96 -2.37 -48.70
N ALA A 309 150.22 -2.44 -47.59
CA ALA A 309 148.92 -3.10 -47.52
C ALA A 309 147.84 -2.33 -48.31
N GLU A 310 146.86 -3.06 -48.87
CA GLU A 310 145.77 -2.50 -49.69
C GLU A 310 144.87 -1.51 -48.91
N ARG A 311 144.82 -1.61 -47.57
CA ARG A 311 144.03 -0.71 -46.73
C ARG A 311 144.72 0.59 -46.34
N ASP A 312 146.05 0.67 -46.50
CA ASP A 312 146.84 1.81 -46.04
C ASP A 312 147.08 2.81 -47.17
N VAL A 313 146.08 3.67 -47.41
CA VAL A 313 146.07 4.66 -48.50
C VAL A 313 147.12 5.76 -48.28
N GLU A 314 147.44 6.10 -47.03
CA GLU A 314 148.39 7.16 -46.70
C GLU A 314 149.80 6.78 -47.16
N GLN A 315 150.25 5.58 -46.85
CA GLN A 315 151.57 5.10 -47.28
C GLN A 315 151.65 4.92 -48.81
N GLN A 316 150.55 4.52 -49.46
CA GLN A 316 150.45 4.43 -50.92
C GLN A 316 150.61 5.82 -51.57
N LEU A 317 149.89 6.84 -51.07
CA LEU A 317 149.96 8.21 -51.57
C LEU A 317 151.34 8.84 -51.35
N ILE A 318 152.01 8.55 -50.24
CA ILE A 318 153.39 9.01 -49.99
C ILE A 318 154.34 8.44 -51.06
N HIS A 319 154.21 7.15 -51.39
CA HIS A 319 155.00 6.55 -52.47
C HIS A 319 154.66 7.14 -53.85
N ILE A 320 153.37 7.33 -54.15
CA ILE A 320 152.93 7.99 -55.40
C ILE A 320 153.53 9.41 -55.48
N LYS A 321 153.46 10.21 -54.42
CA LYS A 321 154.03 11.56 -54.35
C LYS A 321 155.54 11.57 -54.61
N HIS A 322 156.31 10.73 -53.92
CA HIS A 322 157.76 10.65 -54.10
C HIS A 322 158.13 10.23 -55.53
N THR A 323 157.39 9.30 -56.13
CA THR A 323 157.66 8.87 -57.50
C THR A 323 157.29 9.93 -58.55
N ILE A 324 156.17 10.64 -58.39
CA ILE A 324 155.81 11.78 -59.25
C ILE A 324 156.86 12.89 -59.13
N GLN A 325 157.31 13.21 -57.91
CA GLN A 325 158.37 14.21 -57.70
C GLN A 325 159.70 13.78 -58.34
N ALA A 326 160.07 12.50 -58.25
CA ALA A 326 161.24 11.97 -58.93
C ALA A 326 161.12 12.05 -60.46
N LEU A 327 159.97 11.67 -61.03
CA LEU A 327 159.71 11.80 -62.47
C LEU A 327 159.73 13.26 -62.91
N LYS A 328 159.16 14.19 -62.12
CA LYS A 328 159.21 15.64 -62.41
C LYS A 328 160.65 16.16 -62.44
N LYS A 329 161.51 15.69 -61.52
CA LYS A 329 162.95 15.99 -61.54
C LYS A 329 163.63 15.42 -62.79
N ILE A 330 163.34 14.17 -63.17
CA ILE A 330 163.90 13.54 -64.38
C ILE A 330 163.45 14.29 -65.65
N VAL A 331 162.16 14.61 -65.79
CA VAL A 331 161.64 15.37 -66.95
C VAL A 331 162.24 16.77 -67.00
N HIS A 332 162.46 17.42 -65.85
CA HIS A 332 163.15 18.71 -65.81
C HIS A 332 164.60 18.60 -66.31
N ILE A 333 165.33 17.56 -65.88
CA ILE A 333 166.69 17.27 -66.36
C ILE A 333 166.70 16.94 -67.85
N VAL A 334 165.75 16.14 -68.34
CA VAL A 334 165.63 15.77 -69.76
C VAL A 334 165.26 16.98 -70.61
N ARG A 335 164.35 17.86 -70.15
CA ARG A 335 164.06 19.14 -70.83
C ARG A 335 165.29 20.04 -70.84
N GLN A 336 166.02 20.15 -69.74
CA GLN A 336 167.29 20.91 -69.72
C GLN A 336 168.33 20.32 -70.68
N ARG A 337 168.45 18.99 -70.79
CA ARG A 337 169.33 18.34 -71.78
C ARG A 337 168.85 18.51 -73.22
N ALA A 338 167.56 18.39 -73.50
CA ALA A 338 167.02 18.61 -74.84
C ALA A 338 167.22 20.05 -75.33
N ILE A 339 167.12 21.04 -74.43
CA ILE A 339 167.43 22.45 -74.73
C ILE A 339 168.93 22.62 -75.04
N LEU A 340 169.81 21.88 -74.36
CA LEU A 340 171.26 21.89 -74.61
C LEU A 340 171.65 21.15 -75.90
N ASP A 341 170.97 20.05 -76.25
CA ASP A 341 171.23 19.29 -77.49
C ASP A 341 170.70 19.99 -78.75
N THR A 342 169.67 20.84 -78.64
CA THR A 342 169.24 21.74 -79.74
C THR A 342 170.16 22.94 -79.95
N ALA A 343 171.02 23.26 -78.98
CA ALA A 343 171.97 24.38 -79.07
C ALA A 343 173.36 23.97 -79.61
N SER A 344 173.61 22.67 -79.86
CA SER A 344 174.89 22.15 -80.37
C SER A 344 174.84 21.68 -81.85
N ASN A 345 173.72 21.89 -82.55
CA ASN A 345 173.52 21.52 -83.96
C ASN A 345 173.25 22.73 -84.88
N ILE A 346 173.83 23.90 -84.58
CA ILE A 346 173.95 25.07 -85.49
C ILE A 346 175.40 25.56 -85.46
#